data_AF-A0A936SS84-F1
#
_entry.id   AF-A0A936SS84-F1
#
_cell.length_a   1.000
_cell.length_b   1.000
_cell.length_c   1.000
_cell.angle_alpha   90.00
_cell.angle_beta   90.00
_cell.angle_gamma   90.00
#
_symmetry.space_group_name_H-M   'P 1'
#
loop_
_entity.id
_entity.type
_entity.pdbx_description
1 polymer ?
#
loop_
_entity_poly.entity_id
_entity_poly.type
_entity_poly.pdbx_seq_one_letter_code
_entity_poly.pdbx_strand_id
1 'polypeptide(L)' 'MDNLAEWTDQLLEAEQKLAEAYEVLAGLQAELKAAGRKKDMQAIGEVVERLARYGRMFEDIRQSWGEVGD' A
#
# COMPACT_ATOMS: atom_id res chain seq x y z
N MET A 1 -15.14 24.63 -7.71
CA MET A 1 -13.69 24.51 -7.55
C MET A 1 -13.48 23.73 -6.26
N ASP A 2 -13.64 22.42 -6.23
CA ASP A 2 -13.00 21.31 -6.96
C ASP A 2 -12.26 20.52 -5.88
N ASN A 3 -13.05 19.81 -5.06
CA ASN A 3 -12.57 18.98 -3.94
C ASN A 3 -11.61 17.89 -4.42
N LEU A 4 -11.44 17.75 -5.74
CA LEU A 4 -10.48 16.86 -6.37
C LEU A 4 -9.06 17.05 -5.84
N ALA A 5 -8.64 18.29 -5.58
CA ALA A 5 -7.33 18.55 -4.99
C ALA A 5 -7.22 17.96 -3.56
N GLU A 6 -8.22 18.23 -2.71
CA GLU A 6 -8.26 17.69 -1.34
C GLU A 6 -8.36 16.16 -1.32
N TRP A 7 -9.19 15.57 -2.19
CA TRP A 7 -9.30 14.11 -2.32
C TRP A 7 -8.02 13.48 -2.84
N THR A 8 -7.32 14.15 -3.77
CA THR A 8 -6.03 13.70 -4.28
C THR A 8 -4.98 13.69 -3.17
N ASP A 9 -4.93 14.74 -2.34
CA ASP A 9 -4.03 14.81 -1.19
C ASP A 9 -4.34 13.70 -0.16
N GLN A 10 -5.62 13.45 0.15
CA GLN A 10 -6.03 12.37 1.05
C GLN A 10 -5.65 10.97 0.52
N LEU A 11 -5.80 10.76 -0.79
CA LEU A 11 -5.44 9.50 -1.44
C LEU A 11 -3.92 9.30 -1.46
N LEU A 12 -3.16 10.36 -1.72
CA LEU A 12 -1.70 10.35 -1.64
C LEU A 12 -1.21 10.05 -0.21
N GLU A 13 -1.84 10.64 0.81
CA GLU A 13 -1.52 10.34 2.22
C GLU A 13 -1.80 8.86 2.55
N ALA A 14 -2.92 8.31 2.06
CA ALA A 14 -3.24 6.91 2.23
C ALA A 14 -2.24 5.98 1.52
N GLU A 15 -1.80 6.33 0.30
CA GLU A 15 -0.75 5.60 -0.43
C GLU A 15 0.55 5.55 0.36
N GLN A 16 1.01 6.68 0.91
CA GLN A 16 2.24 6.75 1.70
C GLN A 16 2.16 5.85 2.94
N LYS A 17 1.06 5.93 3.69
CA LYS A 17 0.84 5.09 4.88
C LYS A 17 0.79 3.59 4.54
N LEU A 18 0.21 3.22 3.40
CA LEU A 18 0.20 1.84 2.93
C LEU A 18 1.60 1.36 2.51
N ALA A 19 2.38 2.22 1.85
CA ALA A 19 3.75 1.92 1.46
C ALA A 19 4.63 1.70 2.70
N GLU A 20 4.56 2.58 3.70
CA GLU A 20 5.28 2.42 4.97
C GLU A 20 4.91 1.11 5.68
N ALA A 21 3.61 0.81 5.80
CA ALA A 21 3.15 -0.44 6.41
C ALA A 21 3.61 -1.68 5.63
N TYR A 22 3.60 -1.61 4.30
CA TYR A 22 4.10 -2.68 3.44
C TYR A 22 5.59 -2.92 3.68
N GLU A 23 6.42 -1.88 3.69
CA GLU A 23 7.87 -2.01 3.89
C GLU A 23 8.20 -2.66 5.24
N VAL A 24 7.56 -2.20 6.31
CA VAL A 24 7.74 -2.76 7.66
C VAL A 24 7.36 -4.25 7.70
N LEU A 25 6.19 -4.60 7.17
CA LEU A 25 5.70 -5.98 7.22
C LEU A 25 6.43 -6.92 6.27
N ALA A 26 6.84 -6.45 5.09
CA ALA A 26 7.65 -7.22 4.15
C ALA A 26 9.04 -7.49 4.74
N GLY A 27 9.65 -6.50 5.40
CA GLY A 27 10.89 -6.67 6.15
C GLY A 27 10.76 -7.73 7.25
N LEU A 28 9.73 -7.59 8.11
CA LEU A 28 9.44 -8.57 9.15
C LEU A 28 9.19 -9.97 8.59
N GLN A 29 8.45 -10.09 7.48
CA GLN A 29 8.21 -11.37 6.83
C GLN A 29 9.52 -12.03 6.37
N ALA A 30 10.46 -11.27 5.83
CA ALA A 30 11.78 -11.75 5.42
C ALA A 30 12.61 -12.22 6.64
N GLU A 31 12.59 -11.47 7.74
CA GLU A 31 13.26 -11.86 8.99
C GLU A 31 12.67 -13.15 9.58
N LEU A 32 11.35 -13.29 9.60
CA LEU A 32 10.67 -14.50 10.06
C LEU A 32 11.01 -15.71 9.19
N LYS A 33 11.13 -15.51 7.87
CA LYS A 33 11.59 -16.55 6.94
C LYS A 33 13.02 -16.99 7.26
N ALA A 34 13.93 -16.03 7.48
CA ALA A 34 15.32 -16.31 7.84
C ALA A 34 15.44 -17.03 9.21
N ALA A 35 14.57 -16.69 10.16
CA ALA A 35 14.51 -17.33 11.47
C ALA A 35 13.77 -18.69 11.49
N GLY A 36 13.28 -19.17 10.35
CA GLY A 36 12.54 -20.44 10.25
C GLY A 36 11.13 -20.42 10.86
N ARG A 37 10.59 -19.23 11.17
CA ARG A 37 9.27 -19.01 11.79
C ARG A 37 8.14 -19.10 10.74
N LYS A 38 7.97 -20.28 10.13
CA LYS A 38 7.07 -20.50 8.97
C LYS A 38 5.62 -20.06 9.20
N LYS A 39 5.04 -20.36 10.38
CA LYS A 39 3.63 -20.02 10.68
C LYS A 39 3.42 -18.51 10.76
N ASP A 40 4.32 -17.81 11.44
CA ASP A 40 4.25 -16.34 11.59
C ASP A 40 4.47 -15.64 10.24
N MET A 41 5.46 -16.12 9.46
CA MET A 41 5.72 -15.63 8.10
C MET A 41 4.49 -15.80 7.18
N GLN A 42 3.78 -16.94 7.27
CA GLN A 42 2.56 -17.17 6.49
C GLN A 42 1.41 -16.27 6.94
N ALA A 43 1.24 -16.07 8.24
CA ALA A 43 0.18 -15.21 8.79
C ALA A 43 0.32 -13.76 8.31
N ILE A 44 1.56 -13.26 8.17
CA ILE A 44 1.83 -11.90 7.68
C ILE A 44 1.75 -11.81 6.15
N GLY A 45 1.99 -12.91 5.44
CA GLY A 45 2.05 -12.91 3.98
C GLY A 45 0.79 -12.42 3.28
N GLU A 46 -0.40 -12.83 3.75
CA GLU A 46 -1.66 -12.35 3.18
C GLU A 46 -1.81 -10.82 3.32
N VAL A 47 -1.38 -10.27 4.46
CA VAL A 47 -1.42 -8.84 4.74
C VAL A 47 -0.48 -8.08 3.82
N VAL A 48 0.77 -8.55 3.67
CA VAL A 48 1.77 -7.94 2.76
C VAL A 48 1.24 -7.90 1.33
N GLU A 49 0.68 -9.01 0.83
CA GLU A 49 0.10 -9.05 -0.51
C GLU A 49 -1.10 -8.11 -0.66
N ARG A 50 -1.95 -8.01 0.37
CA ARG A 50 -3.13 -7.14 0.35
C ARG A 50 -2.73 -5.67 0.37
N LEU A 51 -1.72 -5.28 1.13
CA LEU A 51 -1.17 -3.92 1.13
C LEU A 51 -0.61 -3.56 -0.25
N ALA A 52 0.16 -4.45 -0.87
CA ALA A 52 0.69 -4.22 -2.22
C ALA A 52 -0.42 -4.06 -3.27
N ARG A 53 -1.54 -4.79 -3.13
CA ARG A 53 -2.73 -4.63 -4.00
C ARG A 53 -3.43 -3.30 -3.77
N TYR A 54 -3.60 -2.86 -2.52
CA TYR A 54 -4.22 -1.58 -2.21
C TYR A 54 -3.38 -0.39 -2.64
N GLY A 55 -2.05 -0.45 -2.50
CA GLY A 55 -1.16 0.60 -3.00
C GLY A 55 -1.35 0.85 -4.49
N ARG A 56 -1.34 -0.22 -5.31
CA ARG A 56 -1.61 -0.11 -6.75
C ARG A 56 -3.02 0.44 -7.05
N MET A 57 -4.04 -0.07 -6.35
CA MET A 57 -5.42 0.37 -6.57
C MET A 57 -5.59 1.87 -6.28
N PHE A 58 -4.94 2.39 -5.24
CA PHE A 58 -5.02 3.81 -4.90
C PHE A 58 -4.25 4.67 -5.90
N GLU A 59 -3.06 4.21 -6.32
CA GLU A 59 -2.31 4.85 -7.39
C GLU A 59 -3.14 4.94 -8.68
N ASP A 60 -3.80 3.86 -9.09
CA ASP A 60 -4.65 3.82 -10.29
C ASP A 60 -5.82 4.82 -10.17
N ILE A 61 -6.48 4.88 -9.00
CA ILE A 61 -7.55 5.85 -8.75
C ILE A 61 -7.02 7.29 -8.86
N ARG A 62 -5.87 7.57 -8.23
CA ARG A 62 -5.25 8.90 -8.25
C ARG A 62 -4.85 9.32 -9.67
N GLN A 63 -4.30 8.40 -10.45
CA GLN A 63 -3.96 8.63 -11.86
C GLN A 63 -5.21 8.93 -12.69
N SER A 64 -6.31 8.19 -12.47
CA SER A 64 -7.58 8.42 -13.17
C SER A 64 -8.16 9.82 -12.96
N TRP A 65 -7.85 10.48 -11.84
CA TRP A 65 -8.25 11.86 -11.58
C TRP A 65 -7.37 12.89 -12.29
N GLY A 66 -6.10 12.56 -12.53
CA GLY A 66 -5.17 13.39 -13.31
C GLY A 66 -5.42 13.32 -14.82
N GLU A 67 -5.94 12.21 -15.33
CA GLU A 67 -6.27 12.03 -16.76
C GLU A 67 -7.52 12.79 -17.23
N VAL A 68 -8.40 13.20 -16.32
CA VAL A 68 -9.62 13.97 -16.63
C VAL A 68 -9.33 15.47 -16.78
N GLY A 69 -8.08 15.88 -16.59
CA GLY A 69 -7.62 17.28 -16.59
C GLY A 69 -7.09 17.85 -17.91
N ASP A 70 -7.14 17.11 -19.02
CA ASP A 70 -6.69 17.53 -20.37
C ASP A 70 -7.85 17.59 -21.39
#